data_AF-A0A350M577-F1
#
_entry.id   AF-A0A350M577-F1
#
_cell.length_a   1.000
_cell.length_b   1.000
_cell.length_c   1.000
_cell.angle_alpha   90.00
_cell.angle_beta   90.00
_cell.angle_gamma   90.00
#
_symmetry.space_group_name_H-M   'P 1'
#
loop_
_entity.id
_entity.type
_entity.pdbx_description
1 polymer ?
#
loop_
_entity_poly.entity_id
_entity_poly.type
_entity_poly.pdbx_seq_one_letter_code
_entity_poly.pdbx_strand_id
1 'polypeptide(L)'
;MIVGVVSCPVDKIEQWQQMKSDAIRWLQQKYGTRLRSVVEHIDEEYPHIHFFAVPLKYEMINDIHPGRKASAEVKAAGGSMKEQRASFAEAMRAWQDDFHQSVAAKYGLTRLGPRRQRLTRQQWKAQQNAADSLACVINTIEKQESELTQLSQKIVTETAQLEEKKYDKEIIDDALRNQLKTLEKHKEWLALEEILNNPSKSLPTAATERRLKFLKHWQALMAEKSLRKRIITADPEKSATYKLIDEEGRKLYQIIRNDRRGELQNKLQKLKPYQLIERKRLKAEIKEETLRQKDAASDLEKARRKIESLLGSVADLELKKLRTKLEEKRLKDALSFLKREKEEARKTPENAQPNKAAEKSQVKHDATAEAKCSPTTPPEKPKG
;
A
#
# COMPACT_ATOMS: atom_id res chain seq x y z
N MET A 1 -8.88 52.89 -18.35
CA MET A 1 -8.98 51.95 -17.22
C MET A 1 -10.41 51.97 -16.69
N ILE A 2 -10.95 50.83 -16.27
CA ILE A 2 -12.18 50.73 -15.48
C ILE A 2 -11.78 50.74 -14.01
N VAL A 3 -12.48 51.53 -13.22
CA VAL A 3 -12.40 51.51 -11.76
C VAL A 3 -13.80 51.20 -11.25
N GLY A 4 -13.90 50.24 -10.33
CA GLY A 4 -15.14 49.95 -9.65
C GLY A 4 -14.91 49.66 -8.18
N VAL A 5 -16.01 49.66 -7.43
CA VAL A 5 -16.03 49.48 -5.98
C VAL A 5 -16.99 48.35 -5.63
N VAL A 6 -16.57 47.48 -4.72
CA VAL A 6 -17.44 46.50 -4.07
C VAL A 6 -17.33 46.69 -2.57
N SER A 7 -18.45 46.99 -1.92
CA SER A 7 -18.51 47.32 -0.50
C SER A 7 -19.40 46.34 0.27
N CYS A 8 -19.10 46.16 1.55
CA CYS A 8 -19.91 45.37 2.48
C CYS A 8 -20.71 46.30 3.41
N PRO A 9 -22.02 46.04 3.63
CA PRO A 9 -22.76 46.75 4.65
C PRO A 9 -22.38 46.27 6.05
N VAL A 10 -22.55 47.14 7.05
CA VAL A 10 -22.09 46.93 8.43
C VAL A 10 -22.70 45.67 9.07
N ASP A 11 -23.96 45.36 8.73
CA ASP A 11 -24.69 44.21 9.24
C ASP A 11 -24.19 42.86 8.70
N LYS A 12 -23.26 42.85 7.74
CA LYS A 12 -22.69 41.65 7.11
C LYS A 12 -21.16 41.59 7.20
N ILE A 13 -20.53 42.44 8.04
CA ILE A 13 -19.05 42.52 8.16
C ILE A 13 -18.40 41.17 8.46
N GLU A 14 -19.04 40.31 9.25
CA GLU A 14 -18.52 38.96 9.56
C GLU A 14 -18.30 38.10 8.32
N GLN A 15 -19.07 38.36 7.24
CA GLN A 15 -19.01 37.63 5.97
C GLN A 15 -18.06 38.32 4.96
N TRP A 16 -17.43 39.44 5.33
CA TRP A 16 -16.63 40.26 4.42
C TRP A 16 -15.49 39.46 3.79
N GLN A 17 -14.78 38.64 4.56
CA GLN A 17 -13.64 37.88 4.03
C GLN A 17 -14.06 36.88 2.95
N GLN A 18 -15.17 36.16 3.14
CA GLN A 18 -15.69 35.27 2.11
C GLN A 18 -16.20 36.08 0.92
N MET A 19 -17.00 37.14 1.16
CA MET A 19 -17.57 37.95 0.09
C MET A 19 -16.50 38.63 -0.77
N LYS A 20 -15.44 39.15 -0.16
CA LYS A 20 -14.27 39.70 -0.85
C LYS A 20 -13.62 38.64 -1.71
N SER A 21 -13.42 37.43 -1.18
CA SER A 21 -12.78 36.34 -1.93
C SER A 21 -13.61 35.92 -3.14
N ASP A 22 -14.94 35.77 -2.98
CA ASP A 22 -15.85 35.42 -4.07
C ASP A 22 -15.98 36.57 -5.08
N ALA A 23 -15.97 37.83 -4.64
CA ALA A 23 -15.94 39.00 -5.51
C ALA A 23 -14.65 39.10 -6.34
N ILE A 24 -13.48 38.86 -5.72
CA ILE A 24 -12.19 38.82 -6.43
C ILE A 24 -12.19 37.69 -7.46
N ARG A 25 -12.67 36.49 -7.10
CA ARG A 25 -12.79 35.36 -8.02
C ARG A 25 -13.67 35.71 -9.22
N TRP A 26 -14.83 36.33 -8.99
CA TRP A 26 -15.72 36.77 -10.07
C TRP A 26 -15.05 37.84 -10.95
N LEU A 27 -14.35 38.81 -10.37
CA LEU A 27 -13.61 39.83 -11.13
C LEU A 27 -12.49 39.21 -11.99
N GLN A 28 -11.78 38.22 -11.45
CA GLN A 28 -10.75 37.48 -12.19
C GLN A 28 -11.36 36.69 -13.35
N GLN A 29 -12.50 36.03 -13.15
CA GLN A 29 -13.22 35.34 -14.23
C GLN A 29 -13.71 36.32 -15.30
N LYS A 30 -14.23 37.49 -14.88
CA LYS A 30 -14.82 38.49 -15.79
C LYS A 30 -13.78 39.21 -16.63
N TYR A 31 -12.68 39.65 -16.03
CA TYR A 31 -11.68 40.49 -16.67
C TYR A 31 -10.40 39.72 -17.05
N GLY A 32 -10.14 38.55 -16.47
CA GLY A 32 -8.95 37.76 -16.71
C GLY A 32 -7.68 38.55 -16.46
N THR A 33 -6.75 38.50 -17.41
CA THR A 33 -5.48 39.25 -17.39
C THR A 33 -5.64 40.77 -17.42
N ARG A 34 -6.85 41.28 -17.68
CA ARG A 34 -7.14 42.72 -17.65
C ARG A 34 -7.31 43.24 -16.24
N LEU A 35 -7.64 42.40 -15.26
CA LEU A 35 -7.68 42.80 -13.84
C LEU A 35 -6.24 43.00 -13.35
N ARG A 36 -5.87 44.24 -13.03
CA ARG A 36 -4.49 44.60 -12.68
C ARG A 36 -4.25 44.68 -11.19
N SER A 37 -5.21 45.23 -10.46
CA SER A 37 -5.08 45.42 -9.03
C SER A 37 -6.46 45.40 -8.37
N VAL A 38 -6.49 44.86 -7.15
CA VAL A 38 -7.60 44.98 -6.21
C VAL A 38 -7.01 45.48 -4.91
N VAL A 39 -7.47 46.63 -4.45
CA VAL A 39 -6.99 47.29 -3.22
C VAL A 39 -8.13 47.27 -2.21
N GLU A 40 -7.86 46.73 -1.03
CA GLU A 40 -8.82 46.64 0.06
C GLU A 40 -8.66 47.82 1.01
N HIS A 41 -9.77 48.47 1.34
CA HIS A 41 -9.85 49.53 2.35
C HIS A 41 -10.66 48.97 3.53
N ILE A 42 -10.02 48.96 4.71
CA ILE A 42 -10.60 48.54 6.01
C ILE A 42 -10.51 49.65 7.06
N ASP A 43 -9.88 50.77 6.69
CA ASP A 43 -9.66 51.98 7.47
C ASP A 43 -10.81 52.99 7.35
N GLU A 44 -11.79 52.70 6.49
CA GLU A 44 -13.01 53.51 6.30
C GLU A 44 -14.23 52.85 7.00
N GLU A 45 -15.33 53.60 7.13
CA GLU A 45 -16.55 53.14 7.84
C GLU A 45 -17.14 51.83 7.29
N TYR A 46 -17.00 51.59 5.99
CA TYR A 46 -17.51 50.39 5.32
C TYR A 46 -16.34 49.68 4.62
N PRO A 47 -16.02 48.42 4.97
CA PRO A 47 -15.01 47.65 4.25
C PRO A 47 -15.39 47.54 2.77
N HIS A 48 -14.44 47.88 1.89
CA HIS A 48 -14.65 47.81 0.46
C HIS A 48 -13.35 47.54 -0.30
N ILE A 49 -13.49 47.10 -1.55
CA ILE A 49 -12.39 46.95 -2.48
C ILE A 49 -12.55 47.89 -3.67
N HIS A 50 -11.46 48.50 -4.07
CA HIS A 50 -11.29 49.13 -5.38
C HIS A 50 -10.67 48.14 -6.35
N PHE A 51 -11.28 47.93 -7.50
CA PHE A 51 -10.69 47.12 -8.56
C PHE A 51 -10.34 47.95 -9.78
N PHE A 52 -9.24 47.58 -10.43
CA PHE A 52 -8.69 48.26 -11.59
C PHE A 52 -8.55 47.28 -12.75
N ALA A 53 -9.33 47.49 -13.82
CA ALA A 53 -9.22 46.72 -15.05
C ALA A 53 -8.69 47.58 -16.21
N VAL A 54 -7.64 47.10 -16.86
CA VAL A 54 -6.92 47.82 -17.92
C VAL A 54 -7.00 47.02 -19.23
N PRO A 55 -7.37 47.65 -20.37
CA PRO A 55 -7.37 46.98 -21.66
C PRO A 55 -5.98 46.42 -22.00
N LEU A 56 -5.94 45.36 -22.80
CA LEU A 56 -4.69 44.84 -23.33
C LEU A 56 -4.16 45.73 -24.47
N LYS A 57 -2.94 45.42 -24.93
CA LYS A 57 -2.36 46.10 -26.09
C LYS A 57 -3.31 45.96 -27.29
N TYR A 58 -3.64 47.08 -27.93
CA TYR A 58 -4.59 47.20 -29.04
C TYR A 58 -6.09 47.11 -28.69
N GLU A 59 -6.44 47.03 -27.41
CA GLU A 59 -7.83 47.18 -26.97
C GLU A 59 -8.11 48.60 -26.49
N MET A 60 -9.36 49.03 -26.65
CA MET A 60 -9.86 50.29 -26.13
C MET A 60 -10.65 50.05 -24.84
N ILE A 61 -10.83 51.11 -24.05
CA ILE A 61 -11.66 51.07 -22.83
C ILE A 61 -13.10 50.65 -23.15
N ASN A 62 -13.59 51.02 -24.34
CA ASN A 62 -14.93 50.66 -24.77
C ASN A 62 -15.09 49.15 -25.00
N ASP A 63 -14.02 48.42 -25.29
CA ASP A 63 -14.08 46.98 -25.54
C ASP A 63 -14.25 46.17 -24.25
N ILE A 64 -13.75 46.71 -23.13
CA ILE A 64 -13.73 46.03 -21.84
C ILE A 64 -14.86 46.49 -20.90
N HIS A 65 -15.45 47.66 -21.15
CA HIS A 65 -16.56 48.18 -20.33
C HIS A 65 -17.90 47.81 -20.99
N PRO A 66 -18.73 46.93 -20.37
CA PRO A 66 -19.89 46.33 -21.03
C PRO A 66 -20.89 47.36 -21.57
N GLY A 67 -21.22 48.39 -20.76
CA GLY A 67 -22.09 49.47 -21.23
C GLY A 67 -21.54 50.27 -22.41
N ARG A 68 -20.24 50.63 -22.38
CA ARG A 68 -19.62 51.41 -23.46
C ARG A 68 -19.49 50.58 -24.72
N LYS A 69 -19.21 49.28 -24.59
CA LYS A 69 -19.19 48.33 -25.69
C LYS A 69 -20.55 48.29 -26.39
N ALA A 70 -21.62 48.03 -25.63
CA ALA A 70 -22.98 47.97 -26.17
C ALA A 70 -23.43 49.28 -26.82
N SER A 71 -23.05 50.43 -26.24
CA SER A 71 -23.33 51.74 -26.84
C SER A 71 -22.55 51.95 -28.15
N ALA A 72 -21.30 51.50 -28.21
CA ALA A 72 -20.45 51.64 -29.40
C ALA A 72 -20.94 50.75 -30.56
N GLU A 73 -21.39 49.52 -30.25
CA GLU A 73 -21.97 48.59 -31.22
C GLU A 73 -23.24 49.17 -31.87
N VAL A 74 -24.17 49.72 -31.07
CA VAL A 74 -25.38 50.38 -31.59
C VAL A 74 -25.01 51.61 -32.44
N LYS A 75 -24.01 52.39 -32.02
CA LYS A 75 -23.53 53.54 -32.79
C LYS A 75 -22.97 53.11 -34.15
N ALA A 76 -22.17 52.04 -34.18
CA ALA A 76 -21.59 51.49 -35.41
C ALA A 76 -22.67 50.96 -36.37
N ALA A 77 -23.79 50.45 -35.82
CA ALA A 77 -24.96 50.04 -36.59
C ALA A 77 -25.86 51.21 -37.06
N GLY A 78 -25.46 52.47 -36.83
CA GLY A 78 -26.23 53.65 -37.23
C GLY A 78 -27.39 54.01 -36.30
N GLY A 79 -27.46 53.40 -35.11
CA GLY A 79 -28.52 53.65 -34.13
C GLY A 79 -28.46 55.05 -33.51
N SER A 80 -29.63 55.57 -33.16
CA SER A 80 -29.83 56.87 -32.54
C SER A 80 -29.16 56.99 -31.16
N MET A 81 -28.91 58.22 -30.71
CA MET A 81 -28.37 58.47 -29.36
C MET A 81 -29.27 57.90 -28.26
N LYS A 82 -30.59 57.83 -28.49
CA LYS A 82 -31.55 57.25 -27.54
C LYS A 82 -31.34 55.73 -27.42
N GLU A 83 -31.17 55.04 -28.55
CA GLU A 83 -30.92 53.59 -28.57
C GLU A 83 -29.57 53.25 -27.95
N GLN A 84 -28.53 54.05 -28.22
CA GLN A 84 -27.21 53.89 -27.59
C GLN A 84 -27.28 54.02 -26.06
N ARG A 85 -28.05 54.98 -25.53
CA ARG A 85 -28.26 55.13 -24.07
C ARG A 85 -29.05 53.96 -23.49
N ALA A 86 -30.03 53.45 -24.23
CA ALA A 86 -30.83 52.30 -23.81
C ALA A 86 -29.96 51.04 -23.72
N SER A 87 -29.14 50.74 -24.74
CA SER A 87 -28.24 49.58 -24.75
C SER A 87 -27.16 49.66 -23.67
N PHE A 88 -26.61 50.86 -23.42
CA PHE A 88 -25.70 51.08 -22.31
C PHE A 88 -26.35 50.71 -20.97
N ALA A 89 -27.56 51.23 -20.72
CA ALA A 89 -28.27 51.01 -19.47
C ALA A 89 -28.64 49.54 -19.27
N GLU A 90 -29.06 48.86 -20.34
CA GLU A 90 -29.36 47.43 -20.32
C GLU A 90 -28.12 46.58 -20.03
N ALA A 91 -27.01 46.81 -20.73
CA ALA A 91 -25.75 46.11 -20.49
C ALA A 91 -25.22 46.31 -19.06
N MET A 92 -25.38 47.52 -18.51
CA MET A 92 -25.00 47.79 -17.12
C MET A 92 -25.95 47.17 -16.09
N ARG A 93 -27.24 46.99 -16.41
CA ARG A 93 -28.16 46.21 -15.56
C ARG A 93 -27.74 44.75 -15.55
N ALA A 94 -27.55 44.15 -16.71
CA ALA A 94 -27.11 42.77 -16.84
C ALA A 94 -25.79 42.51 -16.11
N TRP A 95 -24.82 43.43 -16.20
CA TRP A 95 -23.55 43.32 -15.45
C TRP A 95 -23.77 43.30 -13.92
N GLN A 96 -24.66 44.15 -13.42
CA GLN A 96 -24.99 44.19 -11.99
C GLN A 96 -25.83 42.97 -11.56
N ASP A 97 -26.68 42.45 -12.45
CA ASP A 97 -27.48 41.24 -12.20
C ASP A 97 -26.59 40.00 -12.13
N ASP A 98 -25.61 39.89 -13.03
CA ASP A 98 -24.56 38.85 -13.04
C ASP A 98 -23.75 38.86 -11.73
N PHE A 99 -23.30 40.04 -11.29
CA PHE A 99 -22.60 40.17 -10.01
C PHE A 99 -23.49 39.80 -8.81
N HIS A 100 -24.77 40.19 -8.85
CA HIS A 100 -25.70 39.86 -7.79
C HIS A 100 -25.95 38.36 -7.67
N GLN A 101 -26.23 37.70 -8.78
CA GLN A 101 -26.47 36.25 -8.82
C GLN A 101 -25.22 35.45 -8.44
N SER A 102 -24.04 35.86 -8.93
CA SER A 102 -22.79 35.11 -8.73
C SER A 102 -22.16 35.31 -7.35
N VAL A 103 -22.40 36.46 -6.71
CA VAL A 103 -21.71 36.84 -5.47
C VAL A 103 -22.71 37.34 -4.43
N ALA A 104 -23.40 38.44 -4.70
CA ALA A 104 -24.09 39.20 -3.65
C ALA A 104 -25.28 38.46 -3.01
N ALA A 105 -26.02 37.68 -3.81
CA ALA A 105 -27.20 36.92 -3.35
C ALA A 105 -26.85 35.88 -2.28
N LYS A 106 -25.68 35.25 -2.39
CA LYS A 106 -25.15 34.28 -1.42
C LYS A 106 -24.95 34.86 -0.01
N TYR A 107 -24.77 36.18 0.08
CA TYR A 107 -24.57 36.92 1.33
C TYR A 107 -25.81 37.70 1.79
N GLY A 108 -26.98 37.41 1.18
CA GLY A 108 -28.24 38.06 1.54
C GLY A 108 -28.34 39.51 1.08
N LEU A 109 -27.47 39.95 0.17
CA LEU A 109 -27.55 41.30 -0.38
C LEU A 109 -28.64 41.37 -1.45
N THR A 110 -29.49 42.39 -1.38
CA THR A 110 -30.49 42.65 -2.40
C THR A 110 -29.86 43.35 -3.60
N ARG A 111 -30.37 43.06 -4.80
CA ARG A 111 -29.92 43.70 -6.06
C ARG A 111 -30.13 45.22 -6.10
N LEU A 112 -31.20 45.72 -5.48
CA LEU A 112 -31.57 47.13 -5.47
C LEU A 112 -31.85 47.60 -4.04
N GLY A 113 -31.35 48.78 -3.68
CA GLY A 113 -31.65 49.40 -2.38
C GLY A 113 -33.04 50.03 -2.28
N PRO A 114 -33.47 50.41 -1.05
CA PRO A 114 -34.83 50.85 -0.76
C PRO A 114 -35.19 52.16 -1.45
N ARG A 115 -34.25 53.11 -1.55
CA ARG A 115 -34.46 54.41 -2.20
C ARG A 115 -34.82 54.28 -3.68
N ARG A 116 -34.20 53.32 -4.38
CA ARG A 116 -34.46 53.08 -5.82
C ARG A 116 -35.82 52.43 -6.05
N GLN A 117 -36.27 51.62 -5.10
CA GLN A 117 -37.58 50.96 -5.13
C GLN A 117 -38.69 51.77 -4.44
N ARG A 118 -38.36 52.90 -3.80
CA ARG A 118 -39.26 53.73 -2.98
C ARG A 118 -39.99 52.94 -1.90
N LEU A 119 -39.30 52.00 -1.26
CA LEU A 119 -39.87 51.13 -0.23
C LEU A 119 -39.97 51.83 1.12
N THR A 120 -41.01 51.49 1.88
CA THR A 120 -41.09 51.86 3.29
C THR A 120 -40.07 51.05 4.11
N ARG A 121 -39.78 51.51 5.33
CA ARG A 121 -38.89 50.78 6.25
C ARG A 121 -39.34 49.34 6.51
N GLN A 122 -40.66 49.10 6.63
CA GLN A 122 -41.20 47.76 6.86
C GLN A 122 -41.03 46.86 5.63
N GLN A 123 -41.31 47.39 4.44
CA GLN A 123 -41.13 46.66 3.18
C GLN A 123 -39.65 46.33 2.95
N TRP A 124 -38.76 47.28 3.25
CA TRP A 124 -37.31 47.08 3.14
C TRP A 124 -36.82 45.97 4.08
N LYS A 125 -37.25 46.00 5.35
CA LYS A 125 -36.91 44.94 6.31
C LYS A 125 -37.42 43.56 5.85
N ALA A 126 -38.63 43.49 5.30
CA ALA A 126 -39.17 42.26 4.74
C ALA A 126 -38.32 41.75 3.55
N GLN A 127 -37.85 42.64 2.69
CA GLN A 127 -36.98 42.28 1.56
C GLN A 127 -35.60 41.79 2.02
N GLN A 128 -35.00 42.41 3.03
CA GLN A 128 -33.76 41.93 3.64
C GLN A 128 -33.92 40.53 4.23
N ASN A 129 -35.00 40.28 4.99
CA ASN A 129 -35.29 38.95 5.54
C ASN A 129 -35.49 37.87 4.45
N ALA A 130 -36.12 38.25 3.33
CA ALA A 130 -36.28 37.35 2.19
C ALA A 130 -34.93 37.04 1.53
N ALA A 131 -34.07 38.05 1.36
CA ALA A 131 -32.72 37.86 0.82
C ALA A 131 -31.85 36.97 1.74
N ASP A 132 -31.96 37.13 3.06
CA ASP A 132 -31.27 36.27 4.03
C ASP A 132 -31.77 34.82 3.98
N SER A 133 -33.08 34.61 3.85
CA SER A 133 -33.65 33.27 3.65
C SER A 133 -33.13 32.62 2.37
N LEU A 134 -33.06 33.38 1.26
CA LEU A 134 -32.51 32.89 -0.01
C LEU A 134 -31.02 32.56 0.11
N ALA A 135 -30.24 33.39 0.79
CA ALA A 135 -28.83 33.13 1.06
C ALA A 135 -28.62 31.82 1.84
N CYS A 136 -29.47 31.55 2.83
CA CYS A 136 -29.44 30.27 3.57
C CYS A 136 -29.66 29.07 2.64
N VAL A 137 -30.65 29.17 1.74
CA VAL A 137 -30.94 28.13 0.75
C VAL A 137 -29.76 27.93 -0.21
N ILE A 138 -29.19 29.01 -0.75
CA ILE A 138 -28.03 28.95 -1.67
C ILE A 138 -26.85 28.25 -1.00
N ASN A 139 -26.47 28.67 0.21
CA ASN A 139 -25.36 28.06 0.93
C ASN A 139 -25.61 26.57 1.27
N THR A 140 -26.87 26.20 1.52
CA THR A 140 -27.25 24.80 1.74
C THR A 140 -27.08 23.97 0.47
N ILE A 141 -27.50 24.50 -0.68
CA ILE A 141 -27.34 23.84 -1.98
C ILE A 141 -25.85 23.69 -2.33
N GLU A 142 -25.05 24.76 -2.22
CA GLU A 142 -23.60 24.69 -2.50
C GLU A 142 -22.91 23.64 -1.62
N LYS A 143 -23.29 23.56 -0.34
CA LYS A 143 -22.78 22.53 0.57
C LYS A 143 -23.15 21.13 0.09
N GLN A 144 -24.42 20.90 -0.25
CA GLN A 144 -24.89 19.61 -0.78
C GLN A 144 -24.19 19.24 -2.09
N GLU A 145 -24.00 20.18 -3.01
CA GLU A 145 -23.27 19.96 -4.26
C GLU A 145 -21.82 19.56 -4.01
N SER A 146 -21.15 20.19 -3.03
CA SER A 146 -19.78 19.83 -2.65
C SER A 146 -19.70 18.42 -2.05
N GLU A 147 -20.67 18.04 -1.21
CA GLU A 147 -20.75 16.71 -0.61
C GLU A 147 -21.03 15.63 -1.67
N LEU A 148 -21.96 15.90 -2.60
CA LEU A 148 -22.25 15.02 -3.73
C LEU A 148 -21.04 14.83 -4.65
N THR A 149 -20.29 15.90 -4.91
CA THR A 149 -19.07 15.84 -5.72
C THR A 149 -18.01 14.97 -5.05
N GLN A 150 -17.81 15.12 -3.74
CA GLN A 150 -16.88 14.29 -2.98
C GLN A 150 -17.32 12.81 -2.96
N LEU A 151 -18.62 12.56 -2.79
CA LEU A 151 -19.16 11.20 -2.79
C LEU A 151 -19.00 10.54 -4.17
N SER A 152 -19.28 11.27 -5.25
CA SER A 152 -19.07 10.81 -6.62
C SER A 152 -17.61 10.43 -6.87
N GLN A 153 -16.66 11.27 -6.44
CA GLN A 153 -15.24 10.97 -6.55
C GLN A 153 -14.85 9.69 -5.77
N LYS A 154 -15.36 9.53 -4.55
CA LYS A 154 -15.13 8.32 -3.76
C LYS A 154 -15.65 7.07 -4.46
N ILE A 155 -16.89 7.11 -4.96
CA ILE A 155 -17.48 5.99 -5.72
C ILE A 155 -16.59 5.62 -6.90
N VAL A 156 -16.14 6.60 -7.70
CA VAL A 156 -15.24 6.35 -8.84
C VAL A 156 -13.95 5.64 -8.38
N THR A 157 -13.31 6.13 -7.32
CA THR A 157 -12.08 5.52 -6.80
C THR A 157 -12.30 4.10 -6.27
N GLU A 158 -13.40 3.86 -5.55
CA GLU A 158 -13.76 2.54 -5.04
C GLU A 158 -14.09 1.57 -6.17
N THR A 159 -14.80 2.03 -7.21
CA THR A 159 -15.08 1.20 -8.39
C THR A 159 -13.81 0.79 -9.12
N ALA A 160 -12.85 1.70 -9.29
CA ALA A 160 -11.57 1.39 -9.92
C ALA A 160 -10.76 0.35 -9.11
N GLN A 161 -10.72 0.49 -7.78
CA GLN A 161 -10.06 -0.48 -6.91
C GLN A 161 -10.73 -1.86 -6.95
N LEU A 162 -12.05 -1.91 -7.08
CA LEU A 162 -12.79 -3.18 -7.21
C LEU A 162 -12.52 -3.84 -8.56
N GLU A 163 -12.38 -3.08 -9.64
CA GLU A 163 -12.02 -3.59 -10.96
C GLU A 163 -10.60 -4.16 -10.98
N GLU A 164 -9.63 -3.47 -10.37
CA GLU A 164 -8.26 -3.95 -10.23
C GLU A 164 -8.20 -5.28 -9.44
N LYS A 165 -8.89 -5.36 -8.30
CA LYS A 165 -8.98 -6.59 -7.51
C LYS A 165 -9.65 -7.74 -8.25
N LYS A 166 -10.64 -7.47 -9.10
CA LYS A 166 -11.28 -8.49 -9.94
C LYS A 166 -10.30 -9.03 -10.98
N TYR A 167 -9.55 -8.15 -11.62
CA TYR A 167 -8.51 -8.52 -12.59
C TYR A 167 -7.41 -9.37 -11.96
N ASP A 168 -6.90 -8.97 -10.78
CA ASP A 168 -5.91 -9.74 -10.03
C ASP A 168 -6.42 -11.14 -9.69
N LYS A 169 -7.69 -11.25 -9.27
CA LYS A 169 -8.31 -12.54 -8.96
C LYS A 169 -8.42 -13.44 -10.19
N GLU A 170 -8.75 -12.88 -11.35
CA GLU A 170 -8.84 -13.63 -12.61
C GLU A 170 -7.46 -14.16 -13.05
N ILE A 171 -6.40 -13.34 -12.94
CA ILE A 171 -5.02 -13.79 -13.19
C ILE A 171 -4.62 -14.94 -12.27
N ILE A 172 -4.93 -14.83 -10.97
CA ILE A 172 -4.61 -15.87 -9.99
C ILE A 172 -5.37 -17.17 -10.31
N ASP A 173 -6.65 -17.07 -10.67
CA ASP A 173 -7.46 -18.24 -11.03
C ASP A 173 -6.93 -18.95 -12.28
N ASP A 174 -6.55 -18.20 -13.31
CA ASP A 174 -5.93 -18.74 -14.53
C ASP A 174 -4.56 -19.38 -14.25
N ALA A 175 -3.74 -18.75 -13.40
CA ALA A 175 -2.47 -19.32 -12.97
C ALA A 175 -2.68 -20.66 -12.24
N LEU A 176 -3.68 -20.72 -11.33
CA LEU A 176 -4.00 -21.94 -10.57
C LEU A 176 -4.53 -23.05 -11.49
N ARG A 177 -5.42 -22.74 -12.45
CA ARG A 177 -5.92 -23.70 -13.45
C ARG A 177 -4.78 -24.29 -14.29
N ASN A 178 -3.83 -23.45 -14.71
CA ASN A 178 -2.66 -23.91 -15.46
C ASN A 178 -1.73 -24.78 -14.62
N GLN A 179 -1.56 -24.45 -13.33
CA GLN A 179 -0.81 -25.29 -12.38
C GLN A 179 -1.50 -26.64 -12.14
N LEU A 180 -2.82 -26.68 -11.99
CA LEU A 180 -3.55 -27.95 -11.83
C LEU A 180 -3.40 -28.83 -13.08
N LYS A 181 -3.56 -28.26 -14.27
CA LYS A 181 -3.41 -28.97 -15.55
C LYS A 181 -2.00 -29.53 -15.76
N THR A 182 -0.97 -28.82 -15.32
CA THR A 182 0.42 -29.30 -15.39
C THR A 182 0.66 -30.46 -14.41
N LEU A 183 0.13 -30.37 -13.19
CA LEU A 183 0.19 -31.43 -12.19
C LEU A 183 -0.56 -32.70 -12.61
N GLU A 184 -1.76 -32.57 -13.17
CA GLU A 184 -2.54 -33.71 -13.70
C GLU A 184 -1.75 -34.47 -14.77
N LYS A 185 -1.21 -33.75 -15.76
CA LYS A 185 -0.37 -34.36 -16.80
C LYS A 185 0.90 -34.99 -16.26
N HIS A 186 1.48 -34.43 -15.19
CA HIS A 186 2.62 -35.05 -14.53
C HIS A 186 2.24 -36.35 -13.81
N LYS A 187 1.08 -36.40 -13.14
CA LYS A 187 0.55 -37.64 -12.55
C LYS A 187 0.30 -38.71 -13.61
N GLU A 188 -0.27 -38.34 -14.76
CA GLU A 188 -0.43 -39.24 -15.92
C GLU A 188 0.92 -39.78 -16.41
N TRP A 189 1.94 -38.91 -16.47
CA TRP A 189 3.29 -39.31 -16.85
C TRP A 189 3.90 -40.31 -15.85
N LEU A 190 3.78 -40.06 -14.54
CA LEU A 190 4.26 -40.97 -13.49
C LEU A 190 3.56 -42.33 -13.57
N ALA A 191 2.24 -42.35 -13.77
CA ALA A 191 1.48 -43.59 -13.94
C ALA A 191 1.94 -44.38 -15.18
N LEU A 192 2.20 -43.71 -16.30
CA LEU A 192 2.69 -44.35 -17.53
C LEU A 192 4.13 -44.88 -17.39
N GLU A 193 5.00 -44.14 -16.72
CA GLU A 193 6.36 -44.56 -16.42
C GLU A 193 6.36 -45.80 -15.50
N GLU A 194 5.50 -45.82 -14.48
CA GLU A 194 5.34 -46.96 -13.59
C GLU A 194 4.83 -48.20 -14.33
N ILE A 195 3.85 -48.05 -15.24
CA ILE A 195 3.36 -49.14 -16.10
C ILE A 195 4.47 -49.70 -17.01
N LEU A 196 5.34 -48.84 -17.56
CA LEU A 196 6.46 -49.26 -18.42
C LEU A 196 7.56 -49.97 -17.63
N ASN A 197 7.84 -49.52 -16.40
CA ASN A 197 8.89 -50.10 -15.55
C ASN A 197 8.42 -51.34 -14.79
N ASN A 198 7.12 -51.50 -14.51
CA ASN A 198 6.51 -52.62 -13.79
C ASN A 198 5.26 -53.17 -14.52
N PRO A 199 5.42 -53.83 -15.68
CA PRO A 199 4.30 -54.24 -16.54
C PRO A 199 3.37 -55.31 -15.94
N SER A 200 3.73 -55.95 -14.82
CA SER A 200 2.97 -57.08 -14.26
C SER A 200 1.79 -56.69 -13.36
N LYS A 201 1.65 -55.42 -12.94
CA LYS A 201 0.64 -54.99 -11.95
C LYS A 201 -0.62 -54.34 -12.53
N SER A 202 -0.70 -54.02 -13.83
CA SER A 202 -1.75 -53.13 -14.37
C SER A 202 -2.59 -53.69 -15.54
N LEU A 203 -2.85 -55.00 -15.61
CA LEU A 203 -3.39 -55.59 -16.84
C LEU A 203 -4.51 -56.62 -16.59
N PRO A 204 -5.78 -56.23 -16.86
CA PRO A 204 -6.70 -57.20 -17.47
C PRO A 204 -7.62 -56.56 -18.53
N THR A 205 -7.60 -57.13 -19.74
CA THR A 205 -8.78 -57.12 -20.62
C THR A 205 -8.93 -58.54 -21.16
N ALA A 206 -10.15 -59.07 -21.23
CA ALA A 206 -10.39 -60.44 -21.71
C ALA A 206 -9.77 -60.70 -23.10
N ALA A 207 -9.68 -59.69 -23.98
CA ALA A 207 -9.02 -59.79 -25.27
C ALA A 207 -7.47 -59.85 -25.19
N THR A 208 -6.85 -59.10 -24.27
CA THR A 208 -5.40 -59.17 -24.03
C THR A 208 -5.02 -60.47 -23.33
N GLU A 209 -5.86 -60.96 -22.41
CA GLU A 209 -5.71 -62.29 -21.81
C GLU A 209 -5.89 -63.42 -22.83
N ARG A 210 -6.88 -63.35 -23.74
CA ARG A 210 -7.06 -64.32 -24.82
C ARG A 210 -5.86 -64.33 -25.77
N ARG A 211 -5.36 -63.15 -26.18
CA ARG A 211 -4.16 -63.01 -27.01
C ARG A 211 -2.91 -63.53 -26.30
N LEU A 212 -2.74 -63.26 -25.01
CA LEU A 212 -1.62 -63.76 -24.19
C LEU A 212 -1.72 -65.28 -23.95
N LYS A 213 -2.93 -65.79 -23.77
CA LYS A 213 -3.22 -67.23 -23.64
C LYS A 213 -2.91 -67.94 -24.95
N PHE A 214 -3.37 -67.43 -26.09
CA PHE A 214 -3.00 -67.93 -27.42
C PHE A 214 -1.48 -67.93 -27.61
N LEU A 215 -0.79 -66.84 -27.23
CA LEU A 215 0.67 -66.74 -27.30
C LEU A 215 1.39 -67.83 -26.49
N LYS A 216 0.92 -68.11 -25.26
CA LYS A 216 1.46 -69.19 -24.42
C LYS A 216 1.27 -70.57 -25.06
N HIS A 217 0.09 -70.84 -25.63
CA HIS A 217 -0.19 -72.12 -26.31
C HIS A 217 0.64 -72.26 -27.59
N TRP A 218 0.79 -71.18 -28.38
CA TRP A 218 1.63 -71.14 -29.56
C TRP A 218 3.11 -71.38 -29.22
N GLN A 219 3.64 -70.74 -28.16
CA GLN A 219 5.01 -70.96 -27.70
C GLN A 219 5.25 -72.41 -27.24
N ALA A 220 4.30 -73.02 -26.53
CA ALA A 220 4.38 -74.43 -26.12
C ALA A 220 4.38 -75.38 -27.33
N LEU A 221 3.51 -75.12 -28.32
CA LEU A 221 3.45 -75.87 -29.58
C LEU A 221 4.75 -75.80 -30.39
N MET A 222 5.49 -74.70 -30.31
CA MET A 222 6.74 -74.48 -31.03
C MET A 222 7.98 -75.00 -30.29
N ALA A 223 7.88 -75.30 -28.99
CA ALA A 223 9.00 -75.78 -28.16
C ALA A 223 9.31 -77.27 -28.39
N GLU A 224 8.31 -78.10 -28.68
CA GLU A 224 8.51 -79.55 -28.93
C GLU A 224 8.84 -79.84 -30.40
N LYS A 225 10.08 -79.51 -30.77
CA LYS A 225 10.62 -79.64 -32.13
C LYS A 225 10.53 -81.07 -32.69
N SER A 226 10.62 -82.10 -31.85
CA SER A 226 10.57 -83.53 -32.20
C SER A 226 9.16 -84.00 -32.56
N LEU A 227 8.15 -83.61 -31.78
CA LEU A 227 6.73 -83.90 -32.03
C LEU A 227 6.22 -83.15 -33.26
N ARG A 228 6.64 -81.89 -33.42
CA ARG A 228 6.36 -81.08 -34.63
C ARG A 228 6.84 -81.77 -35.90
N LYS A 229 8.09 -82.26 -35.91
CA LYS A 229 8.63 -83.00 -37.06
C LYS A 229 7.83 -84.27 -37.36
N ARG A 230 7.49 -85.05 -36.32
CA ARG A 230 6.70 -86.29 -36.44
C ARG A 230 5.29 -86.07 -37.00
N ILE A 231 4.57 -85.07 -36.51
CA ILE A 231 3.20 -84.74 -36.96
C ILE A 231 3.19 -84.25 -38.41
N ILE A 232 4.18 -83.44 -38.80
CA ILE A 232 4.33 -82.94 -40.17
C ILE A 232 4.66 -84.08 -41.16
N THR A 233 5.44 -85.09 -40.76
CA THR A 233 5.74 -86.27 -41.59
C THR A 233 4.63 -87.31 -41.64
N ALA A 234 3.73 -87.35 -40.66
CA ALA A 234 2.72 -88.39 -40.54
C ALA A 234 1.40 -88.08 -41.27
N ASP A 235 1.10 -86.79 -41.53
CA ASP A 235 -0.19 -86.39 -42.11
C ASP A 235 -0.08 -85.03 -42.87
N PRO A 236 -0.20 -85.02 -44.22
CA PRO A 236 -0.05 -83.81 -45.04
C PRO A 236 -1.08 -82.71 -44.76
N GLU A 237 -2.33 -83.07 -44.41
CA GLU A 237 -3.38 -82.08 -44.13
C GLU A 237 -3.15 -81.36 -42.80
N LYS A 238 -2.63 -82.08 -41.80
CA LYS A 238 -2.24 -81.50 -40.50
C LYS A 238 -0.99 -80.61 -40.60
N SER A 239 -0.17 -80.78 -41.63
CA SER A 239 0.96 -79.91 -41.94
C SER A 239 0.51 -78.52 -42.41
N ALA A 240 -0.56 -78.44 -43.21
CA ALA A 240 -1.10 -77.18 -43.71
C ALA A 240 -1.73 -76.32 -42.60
N THR A 241 -2.52 -76.94 -41.72
CA THR A 241 -3.12 -76.27 -40.55
C THR A 241 -2.04 -75.76 -39.58
N TYR A 242 -0.97 -76.53 -39.38
CA TYR A 242 0.17 -76.11 -38.56
C TYR A 242 0.87 -74.86 -39.13
N LYS A 243 1.10 -74.82 -40.46
CA LYS A 243 1.73 -73.66 -41.11
C LYS A 243 0.88 -72.39 -40.96
N LEU A 244 -0.43 -72.52 -41.07
CA LEU A 244 -1.38 -71.40 -40.89
C LEU A 244 -1.30 -70.84 -39.46
N ILE A 245 -1.34 -71.72 -38.45
CA ILE A 245 -1.22 -71.35 -37.02
C ILE A 245 0.14 -70.69 -36.73
N ASP A 246 1.22 -71.16 -37.36
CA ASP A 246 2.57 -70.60 -37.23
C ASP A 246 2.67 -69.19 -37.83
N GLU A 247 2.10 -68.97 -39.02
CA GLU A 247 2.06 -67.66 -39.67
C GLU A 247 1.19 -66.65 -38.93
N GLU A 248 -0.01 -67.02 -38.50
CA GLU A 248 -0.89 -66.15 -37.70
C GLU A 248 -0.30 -65.85 -36.32
N GLY A 249 0.33 -66.85 -35.68
CA GLY A 249 1.05 -66.69 -34.41
C GLY A 249 2.22 -65.72 -34.53
N ARG A 250 3.02 -65.80 -35.59
CA ARG A 250 4.10 -64.84 -35.88
C ARG A 250 3.58 -63.42 -36.08
N LYS A 251 2.49 -63.25 -36.86
CA LYS A 251 1.86 -61.93 -37.10
C LYS A 251 1.34 -61.32 -35.80
N LEU A 252 0.60 -62.08 -34.98
CA LEU A 252 0.08 -61.62 -33.69
C LEU A 252 1.20 -61.30 -32.68
N TYR A 253 2.27 -62.09 -32.65
CA TYR A 253 3.44 -61.84 -31.81
C TYR A 253 4.12 -60.51 -32.18
N GLN A 254 4.30 -60.23 -33.48
CA GLN A 254 4.89 -58.98 -33.96
C GLN A 254 4.00 -57.76 -33.65
N ILE A 255 2.68 -57.87 -33.85
CA ILE A 255 1.70 -56.81 -33.55
C ILE A 255 1.70 -56.44 -32.07
N ILE A 256 1.59 -57.44 -31.17
CA ILE A 256 1.57 -57.21 -29.71
C ILE A 256 2.88 -56.58 -29.21
N ARG A 257 4.01 -56.99 -29.80
CA ARG A 257 5.34 -56.50 -29.44
C ARG A 257 5.59 -55.05 -29.88
N ASN A 258 5.07 -54.66 -31.04
CA ASN A 258 5.36 -53.36 -31.65
C ASN A 258 4.35 -52.26 -31.27
N ASP A 259 3.04 -52.56 -31.20
CA ASP A 259 2.01 -51.52 -31.02
C ASP A 259 2.00 -50.93 -29.61
N ARG A 260 1.99 -51.78 -28.58
CA ARG A 260 1.69 -51.33 -27.22
C ARG A 260 2.84 -50.59 -26.54
N ARG A 261 4.07 -51.01 -26.80
CA ARG A 261 5.26 -50.36 -26.25
C ARG A 261 5.55 -49.04 -26.96
N GLY A 262 5.39 -49.00 -28.28
CA GLY A 262 5.59 -47.78 -29.08
C GLY A 262 4.58 -46.68 -28.76
N GLU A 263 3.30 -47.01 -28.61
CA GLU A 263 2.26 -46.04 -28.24
C GLU A 263 2.48 -45.45 -26.83
N LEU A 264 2.81 -46.30 -25.86
CA LEU A 264 3.10 -45.86 -24.49
C LEU A 264 4.36 -44.99 -24.45
N GLN A 265 5.41 -45.35 -25.20
CA GLN A 265 6.63 -44.54 -25.34
C GLN A 265 6.34 -43.19 -26.00
N ASN A 266 5.54 -43.16 -27.07
CA ASN A 266 5.15 -41.92 -27.75
C ASN A 266 4.31 -41.00 -26.83
N LYS A 267 3.38 -41.56 -26.04
CA LYS A 267 2.62 -40.79 -25.04
C LYS A 267 3.51 -40.26 -23.93
N LEU A 268 4.43 -41.09 -23.41
CA LEU A 268 5.41 -40.69 -22.40
C LEU A 268 6.30 -39.54 -22.92
N GLN A 269 6.72 -39.59 -24.18
CA GLN A 269 7.55 -38.56 -24.79
C GLN A 269 6.80 -37.23 -24.95
N LYS A 270 5.49 -37.24 -25.28
CA LYS A 270 4.64 -36.05 -25.30
C LYS A 270 4.42 -35.43 -23.92
N LEU A 271 4.43 -36.25 -22.86
CA LEU A 271 4.22 -35.82 -21.48
C LEU A 271 5.52 -35.44 -20.74
N LYS A 272 6.69 -35.86 -21.24
CA LYS A 272 8.03 -35.57 -20.69
C LYS A 272 8.29 -34.08 -20.38
N PRO A 273 7.82 -33.09 -21.16
CA PRO A 273 7.98 -31.67 -20.80
C PRO A 273 7.34 -31.29 -19.46
N TYR A 274 6.24 -31.91 -19.07
CA TYR A 274 5.55 -31.61 -17.80
C TYR A 274 6.34 -32.07 -16.58
N GLN A 275 7.08 -33.18 -16.69
CA GLN A 275 8.02 -33.62 -15.66
C GLN A 275 9.16 -32.60 -15.47
N LEU A 276 9.69 -32.04 -16.56
CA LEU A 276 10.74 -31.02 -16.50
C LEU A 276 10.24 -29.73 -15.85
N ILE A 277 8.99 -29.33 -16.14
CA ILE A 277 8.34 -28.17 -15.53
C ILE A 277 8.19 -28.39 -14.01
N GLU A 278 7.62 -29.53 -13.58
CA GLU A 278 7.45 -29.82 -12.15
C GLU A 278 8.78 -30.00 -11.41
N ARG A 279 9.78 -30.62 -12.04
CA ARG A 279 11.13 -30.73 -11.45
C ARG A 279 11.78 -29.36 -11.26
N LYS A 280 11.59 -28.43 -12.20
CA LYS A 280 12.06 -27.03 -12.04
C LYS A 280 11.30 -26.31 -10.93
N ARG A 281 9.98 -26.53 -10.83
CA ARG A 281 9.12 -25.96 -9.78
C ARG A 281 9.53 -26.44 -8.39
N LEU A 282 9.61 -27.75 -8.17
CA LEU A 282 10.08 -28.35 -6.91
C LEU A 282 11.49 -27.87 -6.54
N LYS A 283 12.40 -27.73 -7.52
CA LYS A 283 13.73 -27.15 -7.27
C LYS A 283 13.65 -25.69 -6.80
N ALA A 284 12.76 -24.89 -7.37
CA ALA A 284 12.56 -23.50 -6.96
C ALA A 284 11.93 -23.42 -5.56
N GLU A 285 10.94 -24.26 -5.26
CA GLU A 285 10.28 -24.35 -3.96
C GLU A 285 11.24 -24.80 -2.85
N ILE A 286 12.06 -25.83 -3.10
CA ILE A 286 13.15 -26.22 -2.20
C ILE A 286 14.11 -25.05 -1.98
N LYS A 287 14.47 -24.31 -3.03
CA LYS A 287 15.35 -23.15 -2.92
C LYS A 287 14.72 -22.04 -2.07
N GLU A 288 13.44 -21.75 -2.26
CA GLU A 288 12.72 -20.74 -1.48
C GLU A 288 12.62 -21.13 0.00
N GLU A 289 12.27 -22.39 0.28
CA GLU A 289 12.16 -22.90 1.64
C GLU A 289 13.52 -22.90 2.36
N THR A 290 14.61 -23.22 1.66
CA THR A 290 15.97 -23.10 2.23
C THR A 290 16.35 -21.65 2.56
N LEU A 291 15.82 -20.67 1.83
CA LEU A 291 16.04 -19.26 2.13
C LEU A 291 15.24 -18.84 3.37
N ARG A 292 13.96 -19.23 3.46
CA ARG A 292 13.11 -19.00 4.64
C ARG A 292 13.72 -19.59 5.91
N GLN A 293 14.27 -20.80 5.82
CA GLN A 293 14.97 -21.43 6.93
C GLN A 293 16.22 -20.66 7.37
N LYS A 294 16.97 -20.05 6.43
CA LYS A 294 18.11 -19.18 6.76
C LYS A 294 17.69 -17.89 7.44
N ASP A 295 16.62 -17.25 6.96
CA ASP A 295 16.09 -16.03 7.55
C ASP A 295 15.57 -16.29 8.97
N ALA A 296 14.81 -17.38 9.17
CA ALA A 296 14.36 -17.82 10.49
C ALA A 296 15.54 -18.13 11.44
N ALA A 297 16.60 -18.77 10.95
CA ALA A 297 17.80 -19.01 11.74
C ALA A 297 18.51 -17.71 12.15
N SER A 298 18.58 -16.72 11.24
CA SER A 298 19.11 -15.38 11.52
C SER A 298 18.28 -14.65 12.59
N ASP A 299 16.95 -14.74 12.51
CA ASP A 299 16.06 -14.11 13.49
C ASP A 299 16.14 -14.79 14.86
N LEU A 300 16.27 -16.12 14.90
CA LEU A 300 16.56 -16.86 16.14
C LEU A 300 17.91 -16.46 16.74
N GLU A 301 18.94 -16.24 15.93
CA GLU A 301 20.24 -15.77 16.40
C GLU A 301 20.15 -14.36 16.99
N LYS A 302 19.42 -13.44 16.36
CA LYS A 302 19.14 -12.10 16.91
C LYS A 302 18.38 -12.18 18.23
N ALA A 303 17.35 -13.03 18.31
CA ALA A 303 16.59 -13.24 19.53
C ALA A 303 17.48 -13.79 20.66
N ARG A 304 18.36 -14.76 20.35
CA ARG A 304 19.34 -15.28 21.29
C ARG A 304 20.30 -14.20 21.81
N ARG A 305 20.87 -13.38 20.91
CA ARG A 305 21.74 -12.26 21.31
C ARG A 305 21.00 -11.26 22.22
N LYS A 306 19.73 -11.00 21.95
CA LYS A 306 18.87 -10.14 22.78
C LYS A 306 18.64 -10.75 24.16
N ILE A 307 18.37 -12.06 24.24
CA ILE A 307 18.23 -12.78 25.51
C ILE A 307 19.55 -12.75 26.30
N GLU A 308 20.69 -13.01 25.65
CA GLU A 308 22.01 -12.93 26.29
C GLU A 308 22.29 -11.52 26.85
N SER A 309 21.93 -10.47 26.10
CA SER A 309 22.03 -9.08 26.57
C SER A 309 21.12 -8.78 27.78
N LEU A 310 19.88 -9.28 27.78
CA LEU A 310 18.96 -9.12 28.89
C LEU A 310 19.40 -9.91 30.13
N LEU A 311 19.95 -11.12 29.95
CA LEU A 311 20.52 -11.89 31.06
C LEU A 311 21.72 -11.19 31.69
N GLY A 312 22.59 -10.58 30.86
CA GLY A 312 23.69 -9.74 31.35
C GLY A 312 23.21 -8.57 32.20
N SER A 313 22.17 -7.85 31.75
CA SER A 313 21.65 -6.70 32.50
C SER A 313 20.94 -7.10 33.80
N VAL A 314 20.29 -8.27 33.85
CA VAL A 314 19.71 -8.82 35.08
C VAL A 314 20.80 -9.18 36.10
N ALA A 315 21.89 -9.82 35.66
CA ALA A 315 23.02 -10.14 36.51
C ALA A 315 23.66 -8.87 37.12
N ASP A 316 23.82 -7.82 36.32
CA ASP A 316 24.34 -6.52 36.78
C ASP A 316 23.40 -5.85 37.80
N LEU A 317 22.08 -5.93 37.59
CA LEU A 317 21.07 -5.43 38.51
C LEU A 317 21.08 -6.17 39.86
N GLU A 318 21.25 -7.49 39.85
CA GLU A 318 21.37 -8.27 41.09
C GLU A 318 22.66 -7.94 41.85
N LEU A 319 23.79 -7.81 41.16
CA LEU A 319 25.04 -7.36 41.77
C LEU A 319 24.92 -5.97 42.41
N LYS A 320 24.21 -5.05 41.76
CA LYS A 320 23.94 -3.71 42.30
C LYS A 320 23.10 -3.75 43.58
N LYS A 321 22.04 -4.58 43.62
CA LYS A 321 21.20 -4.79 44.82
C LYS A 321 21.98 -5.40 45.99
N LEU A 322 22.90 -6.33 45.71
CA LEU A 322 23.75 -6.91 46.75
C LEU A 322 24.72 -5.89 47.34
N ARG A 323 25.31 -5.02 46.49
CA ARG A 323 26.17 -3.91 46.94
C ARG A 323 25.42 -2.92 47.82
N THR A 324 24.21 -2.50 47.43
CA THR A 324 23.42 -1.56 48.24
C THR A 324 23.05 -2.17 49.59
N LYS A 325 22.65 -3.45 49.65
CA LYS A 325 22.40 -4.14 50.93
C LYS A 325 23.64 -4.20 51.82
N LEU A 326 24.82 -4.39 51.23
CA LEU A 326 26.08 -4.40 51.98
C LEU A 326 26.41 -3.00 52.55
N GLU A 327 26.19 -1.94 51.77
CA GLU A 327 26.38 -0.55 52.20
C GLU A 327 25.39 -0.15 53.30
N GLU A 328 24.11 -0.52 53.16
CA GLU A 328 23.10 -0.32 54.22
C GLU A 328 23.50 -1.01 55.52
N LYS A 329 24.05 -2.23 55.44
CA LYS A 329 24.55 -2.95 56.61
C LYS A 329 25.71 -2.19 57.26
N ARG A 330 26.69 -1.76 56.48
CA ARG A 330 27.82 -0.94 56.96
C ARG A 330 27.36 0.36 57.63
N LEU A 331 26.35 1.02 57.07
CA LEU A 331 25.72 2.22 57.66
C LEU A 331 25.03 1.93 58.99
N LYS A 332 24.29 0.83 59.08
CA LYS A 332 23.65 0.40 60.34
C LYS A 332 24.69 0.07 61.40
N ASP A 333 25.75 -0.64 61.02
CA ASP A 333 26.84 -1.00 61.91
C ASP A 333 27.55 0.27 62.41
N ALA A 334 27.88 1.21 61.52
CA ALA A 334 28.46 2.51 61.88
C ALA A 334 27.55 3.36 62.78
N LEU A 335 26.25 3.40 62.50
CA LEU A 335 25.26 4.07 63.36
C LEU A 335 25.15 3.40 64.73
N SER A 336 25.21 2.07 64.80
CA SER A 336 25.21 1.35 66.06
C SER A 336 26.47 1.64 66.88
N PHE A 337 27.62 1.76 66.21
CA PHE A 337 28.89 2.15 66.81
C PHE A 337 28.81 3.58 67.38
N LEU A 338 28.39 4.56 66.57
CA LEU A 338 28.24 5.95 67.03
C LEU A 338 27.22 6.10 68.16
N LYS A 339 26.15 5.30 68.16
CA LYS A 339 25.18 5.28 69.27
C LYS A 339 25.81 4.76 70.55
N ARG A 340 26.60 3.68 70.48
CA ARG A 340 27.35 3.14 71.62
C ARG A 340 28.38 4.15 72.14
N GLU A 341 29.14 4.76 71.24
CA GLU A 341 30.13 5.78 71.58
C GLU A 341 29.48 7.00 72.25
N LYS A 342 28.31 7.43 71.77
CA LYS A 342 27.53 8.52 72.39
C LYS A 342 26.91 8.12 73.74
N GLU A 343 26.51 6.86 73.92
CA GLU A 343 26.08 6.34 75.22
C GLU A 343 27.24 6.24 76.22
N GLU A 344 28.42 5.80 75.78
CA GLU A 344 29.65 5.78 76.58
C GLU A 344 30.11 7.20 76.95
N ALA A 345 30.04 8.15 76.02
CA ALA A 345 30.29 9.56 76.26
C ALA A 345 29.24 10.22 77.20
N ARG A 346 28.02 9.69 77.26
CA ARG A 346 26.99 10.13 78.24
C ARG A 346 27.18 9.50 79.63
N LYS A 347 27.82 8.34 79.72
CA LYS A 347 28.12 7.64 80.98
C LYS A 347 29.40 8.14 81.65
N THR A 348 30.16 9.00 80.98
CA THR A 348 31.34 9.66 81.53
C THR A 348 30.95 11.06 82.04
N PRO A 349 30.96 11.30 83.37
CA PRO A 349 30.89 12.66 83.90
C PRO A 349 32.16 13.40 83.51
N GLU A 350 32.00 14.68 83.18
CA GLU A 350 33.06 15.64 82.92
C GLU A 350 34.26 15.47 83.86
N ASN A 351 35.42 15.15 83.28
CA ASN A 351 36.67 15.62 83.84
C ASN A 351 37.65 15.92 82.70
N ALA A 352 37.36 17.01 81.99
CA ALA A 352 38.35 17.66 81.16
C ALA A 352 39.25 18.50 82.07
N GLN A 353 40.50 18.09 82.26
CA GLN A 353 41.71 18.90 81.96
C GLN A 353 43.02 18.27 82.51
N PRO A 354 44.20 18.65 81.97
CA PRO A 354 45.13 17.71 81.32
C PRO A 354 46.54 17.71 81.93
N ASN A 355 47.36 16.70 81.59
CA ASN A 355 48.83 16.80 81.38
C ASN A 355 49.39 15.41 81.06
N LYS A 356 49.89 15.12 79.85
CA LYS A 356 51.26 15.36 79.32
C LYS A 356 52.40 14.78 80.18
N ALA A 357 52.80 13.54 79.85
CA ALA A 357 54.19 13.04 79.84
C ALA A 357 54.15 11.68 79.10
N ALA A 358 54.76 11.55 77.91
CA ALA A 358 56.12 11.01 77.69
C ALA A 358 56.20 9.50 78.04
N GLU A 359 56.74 8.60 77.25
CA GLU A 359 57.51 8.62 76.00
C GLU A 359 57.73 7.13 75.63
N LYS A 360 57.80 6.82 74.32
CA LYS A 360 58.60 5.72 73.69
C LYS A 360 58.17 4.27 74.09
N SER A 361 58.00 3.31 73.18
CA SER A 361 58.88 2.90 72.08
C SER A 361 58.28 1.69 71.33
N GLN A 362 58.52 1.63 70.00
CA GLN A 362 58.65 0.42 69.16
C GLN A 362 57.34 -0.39 68.92
N VAL A 363 56.90 -0.73 67.69
CA VAL A 363 57.58 -1.50 66.63
C VAL A 363 56.80 -1.35 65.29
N LYS A 364 57.54 -0.99 64.22
CA LYS A 364 57.38 -1.27 62.76
C LYS A 364 56.03 -1.01 62.04
N HIS A 365 56.03 0.04 61.25
CA HIS A 365 55.31 0.11 59.98
C HIS A 365 56.26 -0.30 58.83
N ASP A 366 55.90 -1.36 58.11
CA ASP A 366 56.41 -1.60 56.76
C ASP A 366 55.48 -0.87 55.77
N ALA A 367 56.06 0.11 55.09
CA ALA A 367 55.52 0.67 53.86
C ALA A 367 56.54 0.39 52.75
N THR A 368 56.25 -0.61 51.92
CA THR A 368 56.87 -0.79 50.61
C THR A 368 55.84 -0.40 49.56
N ALA A 369 56.00 0.83 49.06
CA ALA A 369 55.36 1.30 47.85
C ALA A 369 56.44 1.49 46.76
N GLU A 370 56.12 0.98 45.57
CA GLU A 370 56.59 1.41 44.25
C GLU A 370 57.97 0.95 43.72
N ALA A 371 57.90 -0.13 42.94
CA ALA A 371 58.71 -0.52 41.78
C ALA A 371 57.89 -1.61 41.05
N LYS A 372 57.72 -1.73 39.73
CA LYS A 372 58.39 -1.21 38.53
C LYS A 372 57.53 -1.56 37.28
N CYS A 373 57.77 -0.80 36.21
CA CYS A 373 57.75 -1.20 34.78
C CYS A 373 56.44 -1.55 34.04
N SER A 374 56.06 -0.63 33.14
CA SER A 374 55.46 -0.83 31.79
C SER A 374 56.41 -1.64 30.87
N PRO A 375 56.10 -2.04 29.58
CA PRO A 375 55.17 -1.38 28.63
C PRO A 375 54.43 -2.25 27.54
N THR A 376 53.50 -1.60 26.82
CA THR A 376 53.11 -1.68 25.36
C THR A 376 53.22 -3.01 24.58
N THR A 377 52.27 -3.50 23.76
CA THR A 377 51.66 -2.92 22.50
C THR A 377 50.64 -3.95 21.90
N PRO A 378 49.61 -3.55 21.10
CA PRO A 378 48.90 -4.41 20.11
C PRO A 378 49.50 -4.19 18.68
N PRO A 379 49.01 -4.71 17.51
CA PRO A 379 47.91 -5.64 17.16
C PRO A 379 48.35 -6.77 16.15
N GLU A 380 47.44 -7.64 15.66
CA GLU A 380 47.31 -7.96 14.21
C GLU A 380 46.13 -8.90 13.86
N LYS A 381 45.50 -8.58 12.72
CA LYS A 381 44.57 -9.45 11.94
C LYS A 381 45.40 -10.42 11.07
N PRO A 382 44.73 -11.39 10.42
CA PRO A 382 44.79 -11.35 8.96
C PRO A 382 43.42 -11.48 8.29
N LYS A 383 43.29 -10.79 7.15
CA LYS A 383 42.43 -11.22 6.03
C LYS A 383 43.33 -11.94 5.03
N GLY A 384 42.89 -13.12 4.64
CA GLY A 384 43.25 -13.88 3.46
C GLY A 384 42.08 -14.81 3.18
#